data_AF-A0A8H8NC23-F1
#
_entry.id   AF-A0A8H8NC23-F1
#
_cell.length_a   1.000
_cell.length_b   1.000
_cell.length_c   1.000
_cell.angle_alpha   90.00
_cell.angle_beta   90.00
_cell.angle_gamma   90.00
#
_symmetry.space_group_name_H-M   'P 1'
#
loop_
_entity.id
_entity.type
_entity.pdbx_description
1 polymer ?
#
loop_
_entity_poly.entity_id
_entity_poly.type
_entity_poly.pdbx_seq_one_letter_code
_entity_poly.pdbx_strand_id
1 'polypeptide(L)'
;MCDGINFVDPCGYPAVPDGCLNLPEAWSNMISSFEPPNGTACLLWSDPDCQGSNPGGWMVNPGSADLRSLGFNDRTVSIQCKDE
;
A
#
# COMPACT_ATOMS: atom_id res chain seq x y z
N MET A 1 5.37 3.86 -1.20
CA MET A 1 4.37 3.44 -2.21
C MET A 1 4.73 4.10 -3.52
N CYS A 2 4.66 3.40 -4.65
CA CYS A 2 5.04 3.96 -5.95
C CYS A 2 4.04 3.56 -7.05
N ASP A 3 3.90 4.45 -8.04
CA ASP A 3 3.09 4.24 -9.24
C ASP A 3 3.76 3.26 -10.22
N GLY A 4 5.09 3.22 -10.23
CA GLY A 4 5.85 2.19 -10.94
C GLY A 4 5.99 0.88 -10.17
N ILE A 5 6.10 -0.23 -10.91
CA ILE A 5 6.66 -1.49 -10.39
C ILE A 5 8.15 -1.31 -10.04
N ASN A 6 8.72 -2.24 -9.28
CA ASN A 6 10.11 -2.24 -8.81
C ASN A 6 10.51 -0.96 -8.07
N PHE A 7 9.56 -0.33 -7.37
CA PHE A 7 9.79 0.88 -6.59
C PHE A 7 10.30 2.07 -7.44
N VAL A 8 9.81 2.16 -8.69
CA VAL A 8 10.17 3.23 -9.62
C VAL A 8 9.25 4.43 -9.47
N ASP A 9 9.83 5.63 -9.61
CA ASP A 9 9.14 6.91 -9.50
C ASP A 9 7.92 7.05 -10.45
N PRO A 10 6.89 7.84 -10.06
CA PRO A 10 6.83 8.62 -8.81
C PRO A 10 6.54 7.75 -7.58
N CYS A 11 7.25 8.04 -6.49
CA CYS A 11 7.04 7.44 -5.17
C CYS A 11 6.53 8.47 -4.15
N GLY A 12 5.63 8.03 -3.29
CA GLY A 12 5.13 8.77 -2.14
C GLY A 12 5.21 7.91 -0.89
N TYR A 13 5.35 8.54 0.26
CA TYR A 13 5.22 7.86 1.53
C TYR A 13 4.20 8.65 2.35
N PRO A 14 3.03 8.07 2.65
CA PRO A 14 2.24 8.67 3.70
C PRO A 14 3.08 8.58 4.98
N ALA A 15 3.04 9.62 5.82
CA ALA A 15 3.34 9.37 7.22
C ALA A 15 2.41 8.25 7.64
N VAL A 16 2.95 7.15 8.15
CA VAL A 16 2.19 5.95 8.43
C VAL A 16 1.85 5.97 9.92
N PRO A 17 0.76 6.64 10.36
CA PRO A 17 0.32 6.48 11.73
C PRO A 17 -0.16 5.05 11.93
N ASP A 18 0.02 4.54 13.16
CA ASP A 18 -0.71 3.35 13.58
C ASP A 18 -2.22 3.57 13.34
N GLY A 19 -2.85 2.66 12.60
CA GLY A 19 -4.24 2.78 12.17
C GLY A 19 -4.44 2.85 10.65
N CYS A 20 -5.56 3.47 10.25
CA CYS A 20 -6.04 3.49 8.87
C CYS A 20 -5.90 4.87 8.23
N LEU A 21 -5.43 4.91 6.98
CA LEU A 21 -5.29 6.12 6.19
C LEU A 21 -5.94 5.94 4.80
N ASN A 22 -6.84 6.85 4.45
CA ASN A 22 -7.34 6.99 3.08
C ASN A 22 -6.31 7.70 2.20
N LEU A 23 -6.04 7.13 1.03
CA LEU A 23 -5.15 7.77 0.07
C LEU A 23 -5.84 8.99 -0.53
N PRO A 24 -5.10 10.09 -0.75
CA PRO A 24 -5.63 11.21 -1.54
C PRO A 24 -5.90 10.75 -2.98
N GLU A 25 -6.78 11.47 -3.68
CA GLU A 25 -7.21 11.12 -5.04
C GLU A 25 -6.03 10.91 -6.00
N ALA A 26 -4.94 11.67 -5.85
CA ALA A 26 -3.73 11.56 -6.66
C ALA A 26 -2.93 10.26 -6.50
N TRP A 27 -3.26 9.43 -5.50
CA TRP A 27 -2.60 8.15 -5.24
C TRP A 27 -3.58 6.96 -5.26
N SER A 28 -4.87 7.24 -5.12
CA SER A 28 -5.92 6.23 -5.15
C SER A 28 -5.92 5.51 -6.51
N ASN A 29 -5.91 4.18 -6.47
CA ASN A 29 -5.88 3.32 -7.66
C ASN A 29 -4.67 3.54 -8.59
N MET A 30 -3.54 3.97 -8.06
CA MET A 30 -2.30 4.14 -8.85
C MET A 30 -1.13 3.32 -8.35
N ILE A 31 -1.24 2.68 -7.18
CA ILE A 31 -0.08 2.01 -6.57
C ILE A 31 0.21 0.69 -7.32
N SER A 32 1.42 0.57 -7.85
CA SER A 32 1.92 -0.66 -8.50
C SER A 32 3.03 -1.36 -7.71
N SER A 33 3.71 -0.65 -6.79
CA SER A 33 4.62 -1.27 -5.83
C SER A 33 4.53 -0.62 -4.45
N PHE A 34 4.78 -1.41 -3.42
CA PHE A 34 4.62 -1.00 -2.04
C PHE A 34 5.68 -1.60 -1.13
N GLU A 35 6.46 -0.72 -0.50
CA GLU A 35 7.43 -1.06 0.53
C GLU A 35 7.00 -0.38 1.84
N PRO A 36 6.58 -1.15 2.86
CA PRO A 36 6.34 -0.64 4.20
C PRO A 36 7.62 -0.10 4.85
N PRO A 37 7.54 0.92 5.71
CA PRO A 37 8.65 1.31 6.57
C PRO A 37 9.16 0.12 7.43
N ASN A 38 10.45 0.13 7.76
CA ASN A 38 11.02 -0.88 8.66
C ASN A 38 10.40 -0.83 10.05
N GLY A 39 10.07 -1.99 10.62
CA GLY A 39 9.42 -2.12 11.93
C GLY A 39 7.90 -1.87 11.90
N THR A 40 7.31 -1.86 10.71
CA THR A 40 5.86 -1.67 10.52
C THR A 40 5.32 -2.75 9.59
N ALA A 41 4.16 -3.29 9.94
CA ALA A 41 3.37 -4.13 9.06
C ALA A 41 2.20 -3.31 8.49
N CYS A 42 1.98 -3.38 7.18
CA CYS A 42 0.95 -2.62 6.47
C CYS A 42 0.08 -3.50 5.58
N LEU A 43 -1.22 -3.24 5.54
CA LEU A 43 -2.20 -3.90 4.69
C LEU A 43 -2.80 -2.88 3.70
N LEU A 44 -2.88 -3.28 2.42
CA LEU A 44 -3.49 -2.49 1.37
C LEU A 44 -4.97 -2.86 1.21
N TRP A 45 -5.82 -1.87 0.96
CA TRP A 45 -7.26 -2.03 0.88
C TRP A 45 -7.82 -1.41 -0.39
N SER A 46 -8.83 -2.07 -0.97
CA SER A 46 -9.43 -1.64 -2.25
C SER A 46 -10.43 -0.51 -2.11
N ASP A 47 -10.93 -0.28 -0.90
CA ASP A 47 -11.98 0.68 -0.62
C ASP A 47 -11.47 1.66 0.46
N PRO A 48 -12.16 2.80 0.66
CA PRO A 48 -11.85 3.71 1.77
C PRO A 48 -12.02 3.03 3.15
N ASP A 49 -11.46 3.66 4.17
CA ASP A 49 -11.59 3.32 5.58
C ASP A 49 -11.13 1.89 5.93
N CYS A 50 -10.13 1.41 5.19
CA CYS A 50 -9.50 0.10 5.35
C CYS A 50 -10.51 -1.05 5.27
N GLN A 51 -11.38 -0.96 4.26
CA GLN A 51 -12.41 -1.95 3.95
C GLN A 51 -12.18 -2.61 2.59
N GLY A 52 -13.02 -3.60 2.28
CA GLY A 52 -13.04 -4.26 0.98
C GLY A 52 -12.02 -5.38 0.87
N SER A 53 -11.43 -5.52 -0.32
CA SER A 53 -10.48 -6.58 -0.64
C SER A 53 -9.04 -6.17 -0.32
N ASN A 54 -8.19 -7.16 -0.06
CA ASN A 54 -6.76 -6.97 0.19
C ASN A 54 -5.93 -8.04 -0.56
N PRO A 55 -4.63 -7.80 -0.81
CA PRO A 55 -3.75 -8.68 -1.59
C PRO A 55 -3.33 -9.99 -0.91
N GLY A 56 -3.94 -10.35 0.23
CA GLY A 56 -3.69 -11.63 0.90
C GLY A 56 -2.99 -11.55 2.25
N GLY A 57 -2.75 -10.35 2.80
CA GLY A 57 -2.25 -10.19 4.16
C GLY A 57 -1.38 -8.96 4.38
N TRP A 58 -0.93 -8.81 5.64
CA TRP A 58 -0.04 -7.73 6.06
C TRP A 58 1.33 -7.88 5.39
N MET A 59 1.77 -6.81 4.74
CA MET A 59 3.10 -6.69 4.15
C MET A 59 4.05 -6.08 5.16
N VAL A 60 5.23 -6.66 5.28
CA VAL A 60 6.38 -6.13 6.02
C VAL A 60 7.47 -5.79 5.02
N ASN A 61 8.45 -4.96 5.38
CA ASN A 61 9.57 -4.66 4.48
C ASN A 61 10.23 -5.97 3.96
N PRO A 62 10.47 -6.12 2.63
CA PRO A 62 10.44 -5.10 1.58
C PRO A 62 9.08 -4.93 0.88
N GLY A 63 8.03 -5.60 1.35
CA GLY A 63 6.70 -5.55 0.77
C GLY A 63 6.62 -6.23 -0.58
N SER A 64 5.99 -5.57 -1.55
CA SER A 64 5.85 -6.08 -2.92
C SER A 64 6.38 -5.09 -3.94
N ALA A 65 7.37 -5.54 -4.72
CA ALA A 65 7.89 -4.82 -5.86
C ALA A 65 6.92 -4.80 -7.05
N ASP A 66 5.91 -5.68 -7.08
CA ASP A 66 4.95 -5.77 -8.18
C ASP A 66 3.60 -6.27 -7.67
N LEU A 67 2.65 -5.35 -7.50
CA LEU A 67 1.30 -5.67 -7.03
C LEU A 67 0.47 -6.47 -8.06
N ARG A 68 0.90 -6.57 -9.33
CA ARG A 68 0.28 -7.47 -10.31
C ARG A 68 0.47 -8.94 -9.92
N SER A 69 1.60 -9.27 -9.28
CA SER A 69 1.85 -10.63 -8.77
C SER A 69 0.86 -11.07 -7.68
N LEU A 70 0.22 -10.09 -7.03
CA LEU A 70 -0.79 -10.29 -6.01
C LEU A 70 -2.22 -10.01 -6.52
N GLY A 71 -2.39 -9.73 -7.81
CA GLY A 71 -3.69 -9.37 -8.40
C GLY A 71 -4.27 -8.05 -7.88
N PHE A 72 -3.42 -7.15 -7.38
CA PHE A 72 -3.81 -5.96 -6.64
C PHE A 72 -3.21 -4.64 -7.17
N ASN A 73 -2.69 -4.67 -8.40
CA ASN A 73 -2.16 -3.47 -9.07
C ASN A 73 -3.25 -2.42 -9.25
N ASP A 74 -2.93 -1.15 -9.01
CA ASP A 74 -3.83 -0.01 -9.25
C ASP A 74 -5.17 -0.12 -8.54
N ARG A 75 -5.19 -0.78 -7.37
CA ARG A 75 -6.40 -1.00 -6.58
C ARG A 75 -6.37 -0.41 -5.18
N THR A 76 -5.21 0.05 -4.73
CA THR A 76 -5.07 0.56 -3.37
C THR A 76 -5.80 1.90 -3.23
N VAL A 77 -6.74 1.98 -2.30
CA VAL A 77 -7.49 3.20 -1.96
C VAL A 77 -7.24 3.62 -0.51
N SER A 78 -6.99 2.68 0.39
CA SER A 78 -6.57 2.98 1.76
C SER A 78 -5.51 1.99 2.25
N ILE A 79 -4.77 2.40 3.28
CA ILE A 79 -3.66 1.65 3.87
C ILE A 79 -3.89 1.58 5.37
N GLN A 80 -3.77 0.37 5.94
CA GLN A 80 -3.76 0.16 7.38
C GLN A 80 -2.37 -0.27 7.83
N CYS A 81 -1.81 0.34 8.85
CA CYS A 81 -0.49 -0.04 9.36
C CYS A 81 -0.48 -0.15 10.88
N LYS A 82 0.48 -0.91 11.39
CA LYS A 82 0.75 -1.10 12.82
C LYS A 82 2.23 -1.36 13.05
N ASP A 83 2.70 -1.05 14.25
CA ASP A 83 4.04 -1.42 14.69
C ASP A 83 4.19 -2.96 14.76
N GLU A 84 5.38 -3.47 14.44
CA GLU A 84 5.77 -4.88 14.65
C GLU A 84 6.43 -5.14 16.01
#